data_AF-A0A1Y0C5P7-F1
#
_entry.id   AF-A0A1Y0C5P7-F1
#
_cell.length_a   1.000
_cell.length_b   1.000
_cell.length_c   1.000
_cell.angle_alpha   90.00
_cell.angle_beta   90.00
_cell.angle_gamma   90.00
#
_symmetry.space_group_name_H-M   'P 1'
#
loop_
_entity.id
_entity.type
_entity.pdbx_description
1 polymer ?
#
loop_
_entity_poly.entity_id
_entity_poly.type
_entity_poly.pdbx_seq_one_letter_code
_entity_poly.pdbx_strand_id
1 'polypeptide(L)' 'MVELGNVVKTANGAIGAVVDWLDHGMRPGIFTVEWDETTFTGDAPPRHWTRAESEALTILS' A
#
# COMPACT_ATOMS: atom_id res chain seq x y z
N MET A 1 11.67 0.56 -4.82
CA MET A 1 11.39 -0.07 -3.50
C MET A 1 10.19 0.67 -2.94
N VAL A 2 9.21 -0.02 -2.33
CA VAL A 2 8.07 0.67 -1.70
C VAL A 2 8.56 1.35 -0.43
N GLU A 3 8.30 2.65 -0.32
CA GLU A 3 8.81 3.54 0.74
C GLU A 3 7.68 4.45 1.25
N LEU A 4 7.89 5.09 2.42
CA LEU A 4 6.95 6.10 2.92
C LEU A 4 6.80 7.23 1.91
N GLY A 5 5.56 7.65 1.70
CA GLY A 5 5.23 8.72 0.76
C GLY A 5 5.07 8.25 -0.68
N ASN A 6 5.43 7.01 -1.03
CA ASN A 6 5.18 6.50 -2.38
C ASN A 6 3.67 6.45 -2.66
N VAL A 7 3.31 6.81 -3.88
CA VAL A 7 1.99 6.50 -4.43
C VAL A 7 2.07 5.16 -5.14
N VAL A 8 1.16 4.25 -4.81
CA VAL A 8 1.14 2.87 -5.31
C VAL A 8 -0.17 2.56 -6.01
N LYS A 9 -0.12 1.62 -6.94
CA LYS A 9 -1.26 1.12 -7.69
C LYS A 9 -1.30 -0.40 -7.69
N THR A 10 -2.46 -0.99 -7.44
CA THR A 10 -2.70 -2.43 -7.54
C THR A 10 -2.96 -2.87 -8.99
N ALA A 11 -2.89 -4.17 -9.26
CA ALA A 11 -3.19 -4.73 -10.58
C ALA A 11 -4.64 -4.46 -11.04
N ASN A 12 -5.60 -4.37 -10.12
CA ASN A 12 -7.00 -4.06 -10.43
C ASN A 12 -7.29 -2.55 -10.52
N GLY A 13 -6.28 -1.68 -10.34
CA GLY A 13 -6.38 -0.26 -10.62
C GLY A 13 -6.56 0.66 -9.42
N ALA A 14 -6.72 0.14 -8.20
CA ALA A 14 -6.81 0.94 -6.99
C ALA A 14 -5.50 1.70 -6.75
N ILE A 15 -5.59 2.98 -6.40
CA ILE A 15 -4.46 3.86 -6.12
C ILE A 15 -4.48 4.24 -4.64
N GLY A 16 -3.31 4.28 -4.02
CA GLY A 16 -3.19 4.68 -2.61
C GLY A 16 -1.80 5.22 -2.29
N ALA A 17 -1.65 5.77 -1.09
CA ALA A 17 -0.41 6.32 -0.59
C ALA A 17 0.13 5.48 0.57
N VAL A 18 1.43 5.21 0.57
CA VAL A 18 2.10 4.53 1.70
C VAL A 18 2.28 5.56 2.82
N VAL A 19 1.47 5.44 3.87
CA VAL A 19 1.38 6.48 4.93
C VAL A 19 2.18 6.14 6.18
N ASP A 20 2.44 4.86 6.44
CA ASP A 20 3.11 4.44 7.67
C ASP A 20 3.78 3.07 7.54
N TRP A 21 4.83 2.82 8.32
CA TRP A 21 5.33 1.48 8.61
C TRP A 21 4.86 1.13 10.00
N LEU A 22 4.02 0.09 10.13
CA LEU A 22 3.47 -0.34 11.41
C LEU A 22 4.62 -0.62 12.38
N ASP A 23 4.85 0.36 13.23
CA ASP A 23 6.02 0.70 14.04
C ASP A 23 7.25 -0.23 14.00
N HIS A 24 8.41 0.41 13.79
CA HIS A 24 9.78 -0.14 13.79
C HIS A 24 10.19 -1.01 15.01
N GLY A 25 9.28 -1.32 15.93
CA GLY A 25 9.50 -2.19 17.09
C GLY A 25 8.54 -3.37 17.27
N MET A 26 7.38 -3.45 16.59
CA MET A 26 6.38 -4.50 16.87
C MET A 26 6.14 -5.51 15.73
N ARG A 27 6.18 -5.11 14.45
CA ARG A 27 6.04 -6.03 13.31
C ARG A 27 6.88 -5.55 12.11
N PRO A 28 8.18 -5.87 12.09
CA PRO A 28 9.08 -5.44 11.01
C PRO A 28 8.55 -5.90 9.64
N GLY A 29 8.51 -4.97 8.68
CA GLY A 29 8.18 -5.28 7.29
C GLY A 29 6.69 -5.23 6.93
N ILE A 30 5.83 -4.71 7.81
CA ILE A 30 4.43 -4.37 7.50
C ILE A 30 4.29 -2.85 7.38
N PHE A 31 3.55 -2.40 6.37
CA PHE A 31 3.23 -0.98 6.16
C PHE A 31 1.75 -0.80 5.85
N THR A 32 1.33 0.47 5.89
CA THR A 32 -0.04 0.90 5.69
C THR A 32 -0.16 1.67 4.38
N VAL A 33 -1.16 1.32 3.57
CA VAL A 33 -1.57 2.08 2.39
C VAL A 33 -2.94 2.68 2.64
N GLU A 34 -3.06 3.99 2.47
CA GLU A 34 -4.36 4.67 2.41
C GLU A 34 -4.83 4.73 0.97
N TRP A 35 -5.93 4.03 0.68
CA TRP A 35 -6.48 3.90 -0.66
C TRP A 35 -7.44 5.04 -0.98
N ASP A 36 -7.37 5.54 -2.20
CA ASP A 36 -8.36 6.44 -2.77
C ASP A 36 -9.60 5.65 -3.18
N GLU A 37 -10.68 5.78 -2.40
CA GLU A 37 -11.96 5.09 -2.62
C GLU A 37 -12.61 5.40 -3.98
N THR A 38 -12.19 6.46 -4.67
CA THR A 38 -12.71 6.79 -6.01
C THR A 38 -12.09 5.95 -7.13
N THR A 39 -11.03 5.19 -6.82
CA THR A 39 -10.22 4.46 -7.81
C THR A 39 -10.54 2.97 -7.90
N PHE A 40 -11.45 2.47 -7.06
CA PHE A 40 -11.92 1.10 -7.07
C PHE A 40 -13.41 1.03 -6.73
N THR A 41 -14.05 -0.09 -7.10
CA THR A 41 -15.47 -0.35 -6.81
C THR A 41 -15.61 -1.72 -6.17
N GLY A 42 -16.36 -1.83 -5.08
CA GLY A 42 -16.53 -3.08 -4.33
C GLY A 42 -15.56 -3.18 -3.16
N ASP A 43 -14.92 -4.34 -3.00
CA ASP A 43 -14.02 -4.60 -1.87
C ASP A 43 -12.73 -3.78 -1.99
N ALA A 44 -12.46 -2.99 -0.96
CA ALA A 44 -11.22 -2.22 -0.86
C ALA A 44 -10.01 -3.17 -0.72
N PRO A 45 -8.84 -2.84 -1.31
CA PRO A 45 -7.63 -3.58 -1.03
C PRO A 45 -7.29 -3.53 0.46
N PRO A 46 -6.55 -4.52 0.99
CA PRO A 46 -6.10 -4.51 2.37
C PRO A 46 -5.38 -3.20 2.71
N ARG A 47 -5.61 -2.67 3.90
CA ARG A 47 -4.89 -1.47 4.36
C ARG A 47 -3.45 -1.78 4.76
N HIS A 48 -3.18 -3.00 5.21
CA HIS A 48 -1.85 -3.41 5.67
C HIS A 48 -1.23 -4.40 4.69
N TRP A 49 0.03 -4.16 4.35
CA TRP A 49 0.78 -4.94 3.38
C TRP A 49 2.15 -5.33 3.94
N THR A 50 2.58 -6.54 3.65
CA THR A 50 3.96 -6.97 3.86
C THR A 50 4.84 -6.51 2.71
N ARG A 51 6.15 -6.46 2.95
CA ARG A 51 7.14 -6.18 1.91
C ARG A 51 7.07 -7.16 0.72
N ALA A 52 6.76 -8.44 0.96
CA ALA A 52 6.61 -9.42 -0.11
C ALA A 52 5.35 -9.16 -0.96
N GLU A 53 4.22 -8.86 -0.33
CA GLU A 53 2.99 -8.51 -1.06
C GLU A 53 3.15 -7.22 -1.86
N SER A 54 4.01 -6.30 -1.40
CA SER A 54 4.30 -5.04 -2.09
C SER A 54 4.92 -5.20 -3.47
N GLU A 55 5.48 -6.36 -3.80
CA GLU A 55 5.98 -6.66 -5.14
C GLU A 55 4.87 -6.66 -6.21
N ALA A 56 3.61 -6.87 -5.78
CA ALA A 56 2.45 -6.77 -6.66
C ALA A 56 1.99 -5.32 -6.90
N LEU A 57 2.59 -4.34 -6.23
CA LEU A 57 2.25 -2.92 -6.35
C LEU A 57 3.14 -2.22 -7.38
N THR A 58 2.52 -1.40 -8.22
CA THR A 58 3.23 -0.49 -9.12
C THR A 58 3.42 0.85 -8.43
N ILE A 59 4.66 1.33 -8.30
CA ILE A 59 4.96 2.67 -7.76
C ILE A 59 4.73 3.70 -8.88
N LEU A 60 3.97 4.75 -8.57
CA LEU A 60 3.63 5.83 -9.50
C LEU A 60 4.48 7.08 -9.30
N SER A 61 4.83 7.41 -8.05
CA SER A 61 5.67 8.55 -7.67
C SER A 61 6.36 8.30 -6.35
#